data_AF-A0A957RLQ3-F1
#
_entry.id   AF-A0A957RLQ3-F1
#
_cell.length_a   1.000
_cell.length_b   1.000
_cell.length_c   1.000
_cell.angle_alpha   90.00
_cell.angle_beta   90.00
_cell.angle_gamma   90.00
#
_symmetry.space_group_name_H-M   'P 1'
#
loop_
_entity.id
_entity.type
_entity.pdbx_description
1 polymer ?
#
loop_
_entity_poly.entity_id
_entity_poly.type
_entity_poly.pdbx_seq_one_letter_code
_entity_poly.pdbx_strand_id
1 'polypeptide(L)'
;MDPASGSQSNWLIFGLEFLVVVSLALNVAILVYAWRIRGQVAELRTTVTGMIERAISDLQGFENLSMHFTVKVDDNLPVRSMLPVRDTLQIALKANVPVRQTVTSDVMVNTPLLNAKVPISVVVPLEMQVPIDLKVPIEVNSDIPVRLDIPVTLDVPVEIDLAETELGSFIEQVRSGLAAL
;
A
#
# COMPACT_ATOMS: atom_id res chain seq x y z
N MET A 1 -57.88 -105.22 25.24
CA MET A 1 -57.51 -103.94 25.88
C MET A 1 -56.03 -103.72 25.63
N ASP A 2 -55.68 -102.84 24.70
CA ASP A 2 -54.29 -102.61 24.27
C ASP A 2 -53.48 -101.78 25.30
N PRO A 3 -52.32 -102.27 25.77
CA PRO A 3 -51.42 -101.54 26.64
C PRO A 3 -50.25 -100.92 25.84
N ALA A 4 -50.54 -100.01 24.89
CA ALA A 4 -49.50 -99.41 24.05
C ALA A 4 -49.53 -97.88 23.96
N SER A 5 -50.30 -97.18 24.81
CA SER A 5 -50.44 -95.71 24.75
C SER A 5 -49.54 -94.93 25.73
N GLY A 6 -48.84 -95.59 26.66
CA GLY A 6 -48.06 -94.91 27.72
C GLY A 6 -46.67 -94.42 27.31
N SER A 7 -46.01 -95.06 26.33
CA SER A 7 -44.63 -94.73 25.96
C SER A 7 -44.51 -93.63 24.89
N GLN A 8 -45.55 -93.44 24.08
CA GLN A 8 -45.51 -92.51 22.94
C GLN A 8 -45.76 -91.04 23.37
N SER A 9 -46.56 -90.81 24.41
CA SER A 9 -46.85 -89.47 24.96
C SER A 9 -45.63 -88.85 25.66
N ASN A 10 -44.87 -89.65 26.43
CA ASN A 10 -43.72 -89.15 27.18
C ASN A 10 -42.60 -88.63 26.27
N TRP A 11 -42.33 -89.29 25.13
CA TRP A 11 -41.33 -88.81 24.16
C TRP A 11 -41.70 -87.46 23.55
N LEU A 12 -42.99 -87.24 23.25
CA LEU A 12 -43.48 -85.97 22.71
C LEU A 12 -43.40 -84.85 23.75
N ILE A 13 -43.72 -85.15 25.02
CA ILE A 13 -43.62 -84.20 26.13
C ILE A 13 -42.15 -83.81 26.36
N PHE A 14 -41.23 -84.78 26.45
CA PHE A 14 -39.80 -84.49 26.59
C PHE A 14 -39.24 -83.69 25.41
N GLY A 15 -39.69 -83.99 24.18
CA GLY A 15 -39.32 -83.22 22.99
C GLY A 15 -39.83 -81.77 23.03
N LEU A 16 -41.04 -81.55 23.53
CA LEU A 16 -41.62 -80.21 23.68
C LEU A 16 -40.92 -79.40 24.77
N GLU A 17 -40.66 -80.00 25.93
CA GLU A 17 -39.91 -79.36 27.03
C GLU A 17 -38.51 -78.96 26.58
N PHE A 18 -37.82 -79.85 25.86
CA PHE A 18 -36.51 -79.53 25.28
C PHE A 18 -36.60 -78.34 24.31
N LEU A 19 -37.60 -78.31 23.44
CA LEU A 19 -37.80 -77.21 22.49
C LEU A 19 -38.08 -75.89 23.21
N VAL A 20 -38.88 -75.90 24.29
CA VAL A 20 -39.14 -74.71 25.12
C VAL A 20 -37.86 -74.21 25.77
N VAL A 21 -37.03 -75.10 26.33
CA VAL A 21 -35.75 -74.71 26.95
C VAL A 21 -34.78 -74.14 25.91
N VAL A 22 -34.69 -74.75 24.73
CA VAL A 22 -33.85 -74.26 23.62
C VAL A 22 -34.34 -72.88 23.14
N SER A 23 -35.65 -72.70 22.98
CA SER A 23 -36.25 -71.41 22.60
C SER A 23 -36.00 -70.33 23.65
N LEU A 24 -36.16 -70.66 24.93
CA LEU A 24 -35.89 -69.74 26.04
C LEU A 24 -34.40 -69.35 26.07
N ALA A 25 -33.50 -70.32 25.94
CA ALA A 25 -32.06 -70.07 25.88
C ALA A 25 -31.69 -69.18 24.69
N LEU A 26 -32.30 -69.39 23.52
CA LEU A 26 -32.11 -68.55 22.34
C LEU A 26 -32.59 -67.12 22.57
N ASN A 27 -33.78 -66.95 23.15
CA ASN A 27 -34.32 -65.62 23.48
C ASN A 27 -33.46 -64.88 24.51
N VAL A 28 -32.98 -65.57 25.55
CA VAL A 28 -32.06 -65.00 26.53
C VAL A 28 -30.74 -64.62 25.88
N ALA A 29 -30.18 -65.47 25.01
CA ALA A 29 -28.98 -65.15 24.25
C ALA A 29 -29.16 -63.88 23.41
N ILE A 30 -30.28 -63.76 22.69
CA ILE A 30 -30.62 -62.56 21.91
C ILE A 30 -30.69 -61.31 22.80
N LEU A 31 -31.33 -61.41 23.97
CA LEU A 31 -31.41 -60.29 24.93
C LEU A 31 -30.04 -59.87 25.46
N VAL A 32 -29.17 -60.83 25.79
CA VAL A 32 -27.80 -60.55 26.25
C VAL A 32 -26.98 -59.88 25.16
N TYR A 33 -27.06 -60.37 23.92
CA TYR A 33 -26.41 -59.72 22.78
C TYR A 33 -26.94 -58.30 22.54
N ALA A 34 -28.26 -58.11 22.60
CA ALA A 34 -28.87 -56.78 22.47
C ALA A 34 -28.41 -55.81 23.56
N TRP A 35 -28.29 -56.28 24.81
CA TRP A 35 -27.80 -55.48 25.93
C TRP A 35 -26.33 -55.10 25.77
N ARG A 36 -25.50 -56.04 25.32
CA ARG A 36 -24.08 -55.81 25.04
C ARG A 36 -23.87 -54.77 23.94
N ILE A 37 -24.63 -54.86 22.85
CA ILE A 37 -24.58 -53.89 21.74
C ILE A 37 -25.01 -52.50 22.22
N ARG A 38 -26.05 -52.40 23.05
CA ARG A 38 -26.49 -51.11 23.63
C ARG A 38 -25.38 -50.43 24.45
N GLY A 39 -24.64 -51.21 25.25
CA GLY A 39 -23.50 -50.68 26.00
C GLY A 39 -22.41 -50.10 25.11
N GLN A 40 -22.03 -50.83 24.06
CA GLN A 40 -21.02 -50.38 23.09
C GLN A 40 -21.44 -49.13 22.31
N VAL A 41 -22.73 -49.02 21.94
CA VAL A 41 -23.26 -47.84 21.24
C VAL A 41 -23.32 -46.62 22.15
N ALA A 42 -23.60 -46.78 23.45
CA ALA A 42 -23.65 -45.67 24.40
C ALA A 42 -22.25 -45.05 24.59
N GLU A 43 -21.23 -45.87 24.78
CA GLU A 43 -19.84 -45.43 24.93
C GLU A 43 -19.33 -44.72 23.65
N LEU A 44 -19.64 -45.28 22.48
CA LEU A 44 -19.27 -44.69 21.20
C LEU A 44 -19.91 -43.31 20.99
N ARG A 45 -21.21 -43.17 21.31
CA ARG A 45 -21.91 -41.88 21.25
C ARG A 45 -21.23 -40.83 22.14
N THR A 46 -20.93 -41.17 23.39
CA THR A 46 -20.26 -40.23 24.30
C THR A 46 -18.87 -39.82 23.81
N THR A 47 -18.12 -40.75 23.23
CA THR A 47 -16.79 -40.47 22.68
C THR A 47 -16.88 -39.56 21.46
N VAL A 48 -17.82 -39.82 20.54
CA VAL A 48 -18.03 -39.01 19.33
C VAL A 48 -18.50 -37.59 19.69
N THR A 49 -19.50 -37.45 20.56
CA THR A 49 -19.96 -36.12 21.00
C THR A 49 -18.84 -35.33 21.68
N GLY A 50 -18.06 -35.98 22.55
CA GLY A 50 -16.92 -35.33 23.20
C GLY A 50 -15.77 -34.96 22.25
N MET A 51 -15.62 -35.66 21.12
CA MET A 51 -14.67 -35.27 20.07
C MET A 51 -15.19 -34.08 19.24
N ILE A 52 -16.49 -34.05 18.94
CA ILE A 52 -17.14 -32.96 18.21
C ILE A 52 -17.08 -31.66 19.01
N GLU A 53 -17.38 -31.71 20.31
CA GLU A 53 -17.30 -30.55 21.21
C GLU A 53 -15.88 -29.96 21.27
N ARG A 54 -14.86 -30.84 21.33
CA ARG A 54 -13.45 -30.41 21.28
C ARG A 54 -13.12 -29.76 19.94
N ALA A 55 -13.54 -30.35 18.82
CA ALA A 55 -13.30 -29.77 17.50
C ALA A 55 -13.98 -28.39 17.33
N ILE A 56 -15.21 -28.24 17.82
CA ILE A 56 -15.93 -26.94 17.83
C ILE A 56 -15.17 -25.90 18.66
N SER A 57 -14.69 -26.29 19.85
CA SER A 57 -13.90 -25.41 20.72
C SER A 57 -12.58 -25.00 20.08
N ASP A 58 -11.88 -25.93 19.43
CA ASP A 58 -10.62 -25.65 18.73
C ASP A 58 -10.85 -24.67 17.58
N LEU A 59 -11.90 -24.89 16.77
CA LEU A 59 -12.29 -23.99 15.68
C LEU A 59 -12.64 -22.58 16.17
N GLN A 60 -13.33 -22.46 17.30
CA GLN A 60 -13.60 -21.16 17.93
C GLN A 60 -12.31 -20.46 18.39
N GLY A 61 -11.31 -21.22 18.82
CA GLY A 61 -9.98 -20.68 19.13
C GLY A 61 -9.27 -20.12 17.89
N PHE A 62 -9.43 -20.76 16.73
CA PHE A 62 -8.89 -20.29 15.46
C PHE A 62 -9.58 -19.03 14.93
N GLU A 63 -10.90 -18.91 15.12
CA GLU A 63 -11.69 -17.73 14.71
C GLU A 63 -11.17 -16.43 15.35
N ASN A 64 -10.71 -16.50 16.60
CA ASN A 64 -10.19 -15.36 17.37
C ASN A 64 -8.72 -15.02 17.10
N LEU A 65 -8.07 -15.64 16.11
CA LEU A 65 -6.68 -15.31 15.77
C LEU A 65 -6.62 -14.11 14.82
N SER A 66 -5.66 -13.23 15.08
CA SER A 66 -5.34 -12.06 14.25
C SER A 66 -3.96 -12.25 13.62
N MET A 67 -3.85 -12.19 12.29
CA MET A 67 -2.57 -12.25 11.60
C MET A 67 -1.96 -10.86 11.49
N HIS A 68 -0.71 -10.73 11.94
CA HIS A 68 0.05 -9.48 11.90
C HIS A 68 1.19 -9.61 10.90
N PHE A 69 1.21 -8.74 9.90
CA PHE A 69 2.36 -8.61 9.01
C PHE A 69 2.63 -7.16 8.65
N THR A 70 3.90 -6.85 8.41
CA THR A 70 4.33 -5.52 8.01
C THR A 70 4.62 -5.54 6.52
N VAL A 71 3.83 -4.77 5.76
CA VAL A 71 4.08 -4.57 4.33
C VAL A 71 5.09 -3.45 4.19
N LYS A 72 6.24 -3.76 3.59
CA LYS A 72 7.25 -2.77 3.25
C LYS A 72 6.97 -2.20 1.87
N VAL A 73 6.74 -0.90 1.81
CA VAL A 73 6.63 -0.14 0.56
C VAL A 73 7.93 0.62 0.38
N ASP A 74 8.63 0.36 -0.72
CA ASP A 74 9.84 1.07 -1.13
C ASP A 74 9.60 1.62 -2.53
N ASP A 75 9.41 2.94 -2.62
CA ASP A 75 9.09 3.63 -3.87
C ASP A 75 9.85 4.95 -3.99
N ASN A 76 10.10 5.37 -5.22
CA ASN A 76 10.75 6.66 -5.51
C ASN A 76 9.75 7.57 -6.20
N LEU A 77 9.43 8.71 -5.59
CA LEU A 77 8.60 9.74 -6.21
C LEU A 77 9.48 10.71 -7.02
N PRO A 78 9.37 10.71 -8.37
CA PRO A 78 10.11 11.66 -9.19
C PRO A 78 9.35 13.00 -9.24
N VAL A 79 9.95 14.04 -8.69
CA VAL A 79 9.47 15.42 -8.82
C VAL A 79 10.25 16.11 -9.94
N ARG A 80 9.52 16.58 -10.95
CA ARG A 80 10.07 17.30 -12.11
C ARG A 80 9.36 18.63 -12.24
N SER A 81 10.11 19.72 -12.13
CA SER A 81 9.58 21.07 -12.34
C SER A 81 10.55 21.92 -13.15
N MET A 82 10.02 22.95 -13.79
CA MET A 82 10.81 24.01 -14.43
C MET A 82 10.60 25.27 -13.63
N LEU A 83 11.70 25.82 -13.10
CA LEU A 83 11.68 27.09 -12.40
C LEU A 83 12.03 28.20 -13.40
N PRO A 84 11.08 29.07 -13.79
CA PRO A 84 11.35 30.19 -14.67
C PRO A 84 12.09 31.28 -13.90
N VAL A 85 13.26 31.69 -14.40
CA VAL A 85 14.01 32.85 -13.93
C VAL A 85 13.86 33.96 -14.96
N ARG A 86 13.24 35.05 -14.55
CA ARG A 86 13.05 36.28 -15.35
C ARG A 86 13.64 37.45 -14.59
N ASP A 87 14.72 38.01 -15.11
CA ASP A 87 15.38 39.17 -14.52
C ASP A 87 15.76 40.20 -15.58
N THR A 88 15.92 41.46 -15.19
CA THR A 88 16.34 42.54 -16.08
C THR A 88 17.54 43.25 -15.49
N LEU A 89 18.70 43.03 -16.10
CA LEU A 89 19.95 43.68 -15.71
C LEU A 89 20.09 45.00 -16.47
N GLN A 90 20.32 46.10 -15.76
CA GLN A 90 20.64 47.38 -16.37
C GLN A 90 22.14 47.63 -16.30
N ILE A 91 22.80 47.65 -17.47
CA ILE A 91 24.20 48.06 -17.56
C ILE A 91 24.23 49.55 -17.93
N ALA A 92 24.90 50.34 -17.10
CA ALA A 92 25.13 51.76 -17.34
C ALA A 92 26.59 52.00 -17.75
N LEU A 93 26.80 52.54 -18.93
CA LEU A 93 28.11 52.98 -19.41
C LEU A 93 28.16 54.51 -19.40
N LYS A 94 29.08 55.06 -18.60
CA LYS A 94 29.38 56.49 -18.58
C LYS A 94 30.79 56.72 -19.11
N ALA A 95 30.91 57.45 -20.20
CA ALA A 95 32.19 57.79 -20.81
C ALA A 95 32.21 59.25 -21.25
N ASN A 96 33.32 59.95 -21.05
CA ASN A 96 33.52 61.30 -21.58
C ASN A 96 34.52 61.22 -22.73
N VAL A 97 34.08 61.58 -23.94
CA VAL A 97 34.94 61.60 -25.12
C VAL A 97 35.47 63.02 -25.31
N PRO A 98 36.79 63.25 -25.23
CA PRO A 98 37.37 64.56 -25.51
C PRO A 98 37.42 64.81 -27.02
N VAL A 99 36.90 65.94 -27.45
CA VAL A 99 36.99 66.44 -28.83
C VAL A 99 37.85 67.69 -28.83
N ARG A 100 38.95 67.68 -29.60
CA ARG A 100 39.85 68.82 -29.76
C ARG A 100 39.82 69.29 -31.21
N GLN A 101 39.50 70.55 -31.43
CA GLN A 101 39.48 71.17 -32.75
C GLN A 101 40.15 72.55 -32.70
N THR A 102 40.98 72.88 -33.66
CA THR A 102 41.59 74.21 -33.79
C THR A 102 40.93 74.97 -34.92
N VAL A 103 40.41 76.17 -34.62
CA VAL A 103 39.84 77.08 -35.60
C VAL A 103 40.79 78.25 -35.79
N THR A 104 41.21 78.51 -37.03
CA THR A 104 42.05 79.66 -37.39
C THR A 104 41.19 80.70 -38.10
N SER A 105 41.25 81.95 -37.65
CA SER A 105 40.53 83.08 -38.25
C SER A 105 41.47 84.27 -38.43
N ASP A 106 41.53 84.81 -39.65
CA ASP A 106 42.35 85.98 -39.98
C ASP A 106 41.51 87.25 -39.91
N VAL A 107 41.90 88.19 -39.05
CA VAL A 107 41.22 89.47 -38.84
C VAL A 107 42.17 90.61 -39.23
N MET A 108 41.70 91.53 -40.08
CA MET A 108 42.47 92.72 -40.45
C MET A 108 42.14 93.88 -39.51
N VAL A 109 43.15 94.41 -38.81
CA VAL A 109 42.98 95.58 -37.93
C VAL A 109 43.60 96.80 -38.59
N ASN A 110 42.81 97.87 -38.73
CA ASN A 110 43.26 99.16 -39.24
C ASN A 110 43.73 100.04 -38.07
N THR A 111 44.99 100.46 -38.07
CA THR A 111 45.50 101.40 -37.06
C THR A 111 45.55 102.84 -37.62
N PRO A 112 44.88 103.82 -36.99
CA PRO A 112 44.77 105.18 -37.52
C PRO A 112 46.09 105.97 -37.58
N LEU A 113 47.12 105.55 -36.83
CA LEU A 113 48.37 106.30 -36.72
C LEU A 113 49.33 106.07 -37.91
N LEU A 114 49.20 104.95 -38.64
CA LEU A 114 50.19 104.55 -39.66
C LEU A 114 49.58 104.11 -41.01
N ASN A 115 48.25 104.21 -41.21
CA ASN A 115 47.56 103.78 -42.44
C ASN A 115 47.97 102.38 -42.95
N ALA A 116 48.36 101.48 -42.04
CA ALA A 116 48.81 100.14 -42.37
C ALA A 116 47.74 99.12 -41.98
N LYS A 117 47.42 98.21 -42.92
CA LYS A 117 46.58 97.03 -42.66
C LYS A 117 47.47 95.91 -42.13
N VAL A 118 47.30 95.57 -40.86
CA VAL A 118 48.06 94.46 -40.26
C VAL A 118 47.15 93.23 -40.20
N PRO A 119 47.49 92.13 -40.90
CA PRO A 119 46.76 90.87 -40.75
C PRO A 119 47.12 90.25 -39.40
N ILE A 120 46.10 89.93 -38.61
CA ILE A 120 46.27 89.21 -37.35
C ILE A 120 45.61 87.85 -37.53
N SER A 121 46.40 86.78 -37.44
CA SER A 121 45.89 85.42 -37.43
C SER A 121 45.60 85.01 -35.99
N VAL A 122 44.37 84.62 -35.71
CA VAL A 122 43.93 84.18 -34.38
C VAL A 122 43.62 82.69 -34.46
N VAL A 123 44.37 81.89 -33.71
CA VAL A 123 44.13 80.45 -33.55
C VAL A 123 43.41 80.24 -32.23
N VAL A 124 42.21 79.67 -32.29
CA VAL A 124 41.40 79.34 -31.10
C VAL A 124 41.32 77.81 -30.98
N PRO A 125 41.90 77.21 -29.92
CA PRO A 125 41.67 75.82 -29.60
C PRO A 125 40.28 75.66 -28.95
N LEU A 126 39.46 74.79 -29.52
CA LEU A 126 38.20 74.33 -28.97
C LEU A 126 38.45 72.95 -28.34
N GLU A 127 38.31 72.88 -27.03
CA GLU A 127 38.26 71.63 -26.29
C GLU A 127 36.84 71.43 -25.77
N MET A 128 36.20 70.35 -26.18
CA MET A 128 34.86 69.99 -25.72
C MET A 128 34.87 68.56 -25.20
N GLN A 129 34.12 68.31 -24.13
CA GLN A 129 33.88 66.97 -23.59
C GLN A 129 32.46 66.57 -23.95
N VAL A 130 32.31 65.46 -24.65
CA VAL A 130 30.99 64.91 -24.95
C VAL A 130 30.70 63.78 -23.96
N PRO A 131 29.75 63.96 -23.03
CA PRO A 131 29.33 62.91 -22.12
C PRO A 131 28.44 61.90 -22.85
N ILE A 132 28.76 60.62 -22.70
CA ILE A 132 27.95 59.48 -23.15
C ILE A 132 27.38 58.82 -21.90
N ASP A 133 26.05 58.76 -21.80
CA ASP A 133 25.32 57.99 -20.78
C ASP A 133 24.43 56.99 -21.51
N LEU A 134 24.90 55.74 -21.59
CA LEU A 134 24.16 54.66 -22.23
C LEU A 134 23.65 53.70 -21.16
N LYS A 135 22.33 53.45 -21.19
CA LYS A 135 21.67 52.44 -20.35
C LYS A 135 21.11 51.35 -21.25
N VAL A 136 21.65 50.14 -21.14
CA VAL A 136 21.18 49.00 -21.91
C VAL A 136 20.49 48.02 -20.96
N PRO A 137 19.18 47.75 -21.13
CA PRO A 137 18.50 46.67 -20.43
C PRO A 137 18.83 45.33 -21.11
N ILE A 138 19.20 44.34 -20.31
CA ILE A 138 19.40 42.96 -20.73
C ILE A 138 18.37 42.11 -20.01
N GLU A 139 17.50 41.46 -20.77
CA GLU A 139 16.53 40.50 -20.24
C GLU A 139 17.17 39.12 -20.13
N VAL A 140 17.14 38.55 -18.93
CA VAL A 140 17.54 37.17 -18.68
C VAL A 140 16.26 36.35 -18.54
N ASN A 141 16.02 35.45 -19.49
CA ASN A 141 14.89 34.52 -19.46
C ASN A 141 15.43 33.09 -19.59
N SER A 142 15.39 32.33 -18.51
CA SER A 142 15.92 30.97 -18.47
C SER A 142 15.03 30.07 -17.63
N ASP A 143 14.77 28.86 -18.12
CA ASP A 143 14.06 27.82 -17.39
C ASP A 143 15.06 26.83 -16.80
N ILE A 144 15.12 26.77 -15.47
CA ILE A 144 16.01 25.86 -14.75
C ILE A 144 15.25 24.56 -14.46
N PRO A 145 15.67 23.40 -15.01
CA PRO A 145 15.02 22.13 -14.72
C PRO A 145 15.44 21.63 -13.33
N VAL A 146 14.45 21.40 -12.47
CA VAL A 146 14.63 20.76 -11.17
C VAL A 146 14.16 19.31 -11.27
N ARG A 147 15.05 18.38 -10.91
CA ARG A 147 14.76 16.94 -10.84
C ARG A 147 15.16 16.44 -9.46
N LEU A 148 14.20 15.91 -8.74
CA LEU A 148 14.37 15.36 -7.40
C LEU A 148 13.73 13.98 -7.39
N ASP A 149 14.47 12.96 -6.96
CA ASP A 149 13.93 11.63 -6.70
C ASP A 149 13.86 11.49 -5.17
N ILE A 150 12.64 11.42 -4.65
CA ILE A 150 12.41 11.33 -3.20
C ILE A 150 12.15 9.86 -2.87
N PRO A 151 13.07 9.19 -2.14
CA PRO A 151 12.83 7.83 -1.68
C PRO A 151 11.80 7.83 -0.55
N VAL A 152 10.78 6.98 -0.69
CA VAL A 152 9.71 6.79 0.28
C VAL A 152 9.74 5.34 0.72
N THR A 153 10.16 5.12 1.97
CA THR A 153 10.09 3.81 2.62
C THR A 153 9.02 3.86 3.70
N LEU A 154 7.97 3.05 3.54
CA LEU A 154 6.87 2.96 4.49
C LEU A 154 6.72 1.51 4.98
N ASP A 155 6.71 1.34 6.30
CA ASP A 155 6.32 0.09 6.93
C ASP A 155 4.85 0.20 7.33
N VAL A 156 3.96 -0.45 6.57
CA VAL A 156 2.52 -0.45 6.83
C VAL A 156 2.17 -1.69 7.66
N PRO A 157 1.81 -1.56 8.94
CA PRO A 157 1.29 -2.68 9.71
C PRO A 157 -0.09 -3.05 9.20
N VAL A 158 -0.29 -4.32 8.88
CA VAL A 158 -1.60 -4.87 8.52
C VAL A 158 -1.96 -5.93 9.55
N GLU A 159 -3.12 -5.74 10.18
CA GLU A 159 -3.77 -6.69 11.06
C GLU A 159 -4.98 -7.26 10.33
N ILE A 160 -5.06 -8.58 10.23
CA ILE A 160 -6.20 -9.28 9.63
C ILE A 160 -6.82 -10.17 10.68
N ASP A 161 -8.05 -9.84 11.08
CA ASP A 161 -8.89 -10.68 11.92
C ASP A 161 -9.44 -11.83 11.09
N LEU A 162 -9.10 -13.07 11.44
CA LEU A 162 -9.51 -14.23 10.64
C LEU A 162 -11.04 -14.38 10.58
N ALA A 163 -11.75 -13.99 11.63
CA ALA A 163 -13.21 -13.98 11.69
C ALA A 163 -13.86 -13.12 10.58
N GLU A 164 -13.22 -12.02 10.17
CA GLU A 164 -13.76 -11.10 9.16
C GLU A 164 -13.39 -11.49 7.73
N THR A 165 -12.57 -12.54 7.57
CA THR A 165 -12.18 -13.05 6.25
C THR A 165 -13.14 -14.13 5.74
N GLU A 166 -13.01 -14.50 4.48
CA GLU A 166 -13.70 -15.68 3.91
C GLU A 166 -13.41 -16.96 4.70
N LEU A 167 -12.21 -17.08 5.28
CA LEU A 167 -11.84 -18.21 6.13
C LEU A 167 -12.67 -18.26 7.42
N GLY A 168 -12.96 -17.11 8.03
CA GLY A 168 -13.85 -17.03 9.20
C GLY A 168 -15.25 -17.55 8.89
N SER A 169 -15.82 -17.11 7.75
CA SER A 169 -17.13 -17.61 7.30
C SER A 169 -17.15 -19.13 7.04
N PHE A 170 -16.05 -19.69 6.54
CA PHE A 170 -15.91 -21.12 6.32
C PHE A 170 -15.81 -21.89 7.64
N ILE A 171 -15.00 -21.39 8.59
CA ILE A 171 -14.88 -21.96 9.94
C ILE A 171 -16.25 -21.97 10.63
N GLU A 172 -17.02 -20.89 10.49
CA GLU A 172 -18.37 -20.79 11.04
C GLU A 172 -19.31 -21.84 10.45
N GLN A 173 -19.25 -22.03 9.13
CA GLN A 173 -20.08 -23.01 8.45
C GLN A 173 -19.73 -24.46 8.88
N VAL A 174 -18.44 -24.76 9.04
CA VAL A 174 -17.97 -26.05 9.57
C VAL A 174 -18.44 -26.23 11.01
N ARG A 175 -18.29 -25.21 11.86
CA ARG A 175 -18.73 -25.22 13.27
C ARG A 175 -20.23 -25.48 13.39
N SER A 176 -21.03 -24.75 12.63
CA SER A 176 -22.49 -24.92 12.60
C SER A 176 -22.89 -26.31 12.09
N GLY A 177 -22.16 -26.87 11.13
CA GLY A 177 -22.40 -28.23 10.64
C GLY A 177 -22.06 -29.30 11.68
N LEU A 178 -20.96 -29.11 12.42
CA LEU A 178 -20.56 -30.00 13.52
C LEU A 178 -21.51 -29.92 14.72
N ALA A 179 -22.03 -28.74 15.04
CA ALA A 179 -23.00 -28.56 16.11
C ALA A 179 -24.37 -29.18 15.83
N ALA A 180 -24.68 -29.46 14.54
CA ALA A 180 -25.93 -30.06 14.11
C ALA A 180 -25.91 -31.60 14.05
N LEU A 181 -24.75 -32.23 14.27
CA LEU A 181 -24.52 -33.68 14.28
C LEU A 181 -24.75 -34.30 15.67
#